data_AF-A0A968UDF6-F1
#
_entry.id   AF-A0A968UDF6-F1
#
_cell.length_a   1.000
_cell.length_b   1.000
_cell.length_c   1.000
_cell.angle_alpha   90.00
_cell.angle_beta   90.00
_cell.angle_gamma   90.00
#
_symmetry.space_group_name_H-M   'P 1'
#
loop_
_entity.id
_entity.type
_entity.pdbx_description
1 polymer ?
#
loop_
_entity_poly.entity_id
_entity_poly.type
_entity_poly.pdbx_seq_one_letter_code
_entity_poly.pdbx_strand_id
1 'polypeptide(L)'
;MQAKAEITILLLNYKRSHNLPRIIDNLKSQTVPVNIFLWDNSGNSTFHDARIDLIFRTSENQGCSPRWLTALYAKTKYIMTHDDDFLIINPDTIEKIVQCLNEQENKKTIVGYEGVFVDINKLIRNMCNLKIDTGLKKINLAMLHQDIRISNHQLEFILLKGG
;
A
#
# COMPACT_ATOMS: atom_id res chain seq x y z
N MET A 1 28.42 -10.67 4.75
CA MET A 1 27.62 -10.14 3.62
C MET A 1 26.40 -9.46 4.20
N GLN A 2 26.11 -8.22 3.83
CA GLN A 2 24.91 -7.55 4.30
C GLN A 2 23.69 -8.27 3.71
N ALA A 3 22.69 -8.58 4.52
CA ALA A 3 21.45 -9.18 4.04
C ALA A 3 20.80 -8.26 2.99
N LYS A 4 20.34 -8.83 1.89
CA LYS A 4 19.68 -8.07 0.81
C LYS A 4 18.25 -7.74 1.24
N ALA A 5 17.81 -6.51 0.97
CA ALA A 5 16.41 -6.12 1.21
C ALA A 5 15.44 -6.98 0.40
N GLU A 6 14.41 -7.52 1.06
CA GLU A 6 13.32 -8.27 0.42
C GLU A 6 12.16 -7.38 -0.01
N ILE A 7 12.08 -6.15 0.52
CA ILE A 7 10.96 -5.24 0.32
C ILE A 7 11.44 -3.80 0.03
N THR A 8 10.74 -3.14 -0.90
CA THR A 8 10.87 -1.70 -1.17
C THR A 8 9.62 -0.98 -0.69
N ILE A 9 9.82 0.01 0.17
CA ILE A 9 8.76 0.85 0.73
C ILE A 9 8.61 2.09 -0.14
N LEU A 10 7.41 2.30 -0.66
CA LEU A 10 7.00 3.46 -1.44
C LEU A 10 6.40 4.47 -0.48
N LEU A 11 7.26 5.30 0.09
CA LEU A 11 6.91 6.35 1.03
C LEU A 11 6.36 7.56 0.28
N LEU A 12 5.17 8.01 0.67
CA LEU A 12 4.56 9.24 0.18
C LEU A 12 4.82 10.37 1.17
N ASN A 13 5.15 11.56 0.68
CA ASN A 13 5.18 12.79 1.47
C ASN A 13 4.38 13.90 0.79
N TYR A 14 3.69 14.73 1.58
CA TYR A 14 3.15 16.00 1.10
C TYR A 14 3.29 17.13 2.14
N LYS A 15 2.35 17.25 3.08
CA LYS A 15 2.29 18.38 4.02
C LYS A 15 2.99 18.10 5.35
N ARG A 16 3.40 16.85 5.60
CA ARG A 16 3.90 16.40 6.90
C ARG A 16 5.37 15.98 6.84
N SER A 17 6.18 16.75 6.12
CA SER A 17 7.61 16.46 5.97
C SER A 17 8.37 16.38 7.30
N HIS A 18 7.87 17.01 8.36
CA HIS A 18 8.41 16.91 9.72
C HIS A 18 8.31 15.49 10.31
N ASN A 19 7.42 14.63 9.80
CA ASN A 19 7.32 13.23 10.22
C ASN A 19 8.38 12.34 9.56
N LEU A 20 8.93 12.74 8.41
CA LEU A 20 9.82 11.89 7.61
C LEU A 20 11.03 11.37 8.40
N PRO A 21 11.77 12.18 9.18
CA PRO A 21 12.90 11.66 9.95
C PRO A 21 12.50 10.50 10.85
N ARG A 22 11.41 10.67 11.61
CA ARG A 22 10.90 9.65 12.54
C ARG A 22 10.39 8.41 11.81
N ILE A 23 9.71 8.57 10.67
CA ILE A 23 9.25 7.45 9.85
C ILE A 23 10.45 6.66 9.32
N ILE A 24 11.43 7.35 8.73
CA ILE A 24 12.64 6.72 8.17
C ILE A 24 13.42 5.98 9.26
N ASP A 25 13.58 6.58 10.45
CA ASP A 25 14.22 5.92 11.59
C ASP A 25 13.55 4.59 11.93
N ASN A 26 12.21 4.57 11.98
CA ASN A 26 11.45 3.35 12.32
C ASN A 26 11.44 2.31 11.20
N LEU A 27 11.44 2.74 9.94
CA LEU A 27 11.54 1.83 8.80
C LEU A 27 12.93 1.21 8.68
N LYS A 28 13.99 1.98 8.92
CA LYS A 28 15.38 1.50 8.86
C LYS A 28 15.82 0.75 10.12
N SER A 29 15.08 0.85 11.23
CA SER A 29 15.34 0.07 12.46
C SER A 29 14.67 -1.30 12.49
N GLN A 30 13.95 -1.70 11.42
CA GLN A 30 13.32 -3.01 11.34
C GLN A 30 14.36 -4.14 11.35
N THR A 31 13.96 -5.32 11.85
CA THR A 31 14.83 -6.50 11.94
C THR A 31 15.28 -7.03 10.58
N VAL A 32 14.53 -6.71 9.53
CA VAL A 32 14.89 -7.00 8.13
C VAL A 32 15.25 -5.72 7.36
N PRO A 33 16.25 -5.77 6.47
CA PRO A 33 16.63 -4.62 5.66
C PRO A 33 15.52 -4.22 4.67
N VAL A 34 15.31 -2.91 4.53
CA VAL A 34 14.31 -2.34 3.60
C VAL A 34 14.93 -1.29 2.68
N ASN A 35 14.46 -1.26 1.43
CA ASN A 35 14.68 -0.14 0.54
C ASN A 35 13.56 0.89 0.75
N ILE A 36 13.87 2.17 0.65
CA ILE A 36 12.88 3.26 0.75
C ILE A 36 12.96 4.10 -0.51
N PHE A 37 11.86 4.18 -1.24
CA PHE A 37 11.64 5.12 -2.32
C PHE A 37 10.66 6.19 -1.83
N LEU A 38 11.06 7.45 -1.95
CA LEU A 38 10.23 8.59 -1.54
C LEU A 38 9.62 9.26 -2.77
N TRP A 39 8.30 9.36 -2.78
CA TRP A 39 7.56 10.29 -3.62
C TRP A 39 7.19 11.53 -2.81
N ASP A 40 7.80 12.67 -3.15
CA ASP A 40 7.66 13.92 -2.43
C ASP A 40 6.84 14.95 -3.21
N ASN A 41 5.58 15.12 -2.77
CA ASN A 41 4.63 16.12 -3.29
C ASN A 41 4.74 17.48 -2.60
N SER A 42 5.65 17.66 -1.63
CA SER A 42 5.69 18.86 -0.80
C SER A 42 6.05 20.15 -1.56
N GLY A 43 6.61 20.02 -2.77
CA GLY A 43 7.26 21.13 -3.46
C GLY A 43 8.55 21.60 -2.78
N ASN A 44 8.99 20.93 -1.70
CA ASN A 44 10.18 21.29 -0.94
C ASN A 44 11.38 20.43 -1.36
N SER A 45 12.33 21.01 -2.09
CA SER A 45 13.53 20.31 -2.54
C SER A 45 14.61 20.14 -1.46
N THR A 46 14.43 20.68 -0.25
CA THR A 46 15.49 20.77 0.77
C THR A 46 15.61 19.53 1.65
N PHE A 47 14.55 18.72 1.78
CA PHE A 47 14.61 17.50 2.59
C PHE A 47 15.53 16.46 1.93
N HIS A 48 16.53 15.98 2.67
CA HIS A 48 17.47 14.96 2.19
C HIS A 48 17.84 14.02 3.35
N ASP A 49 17.76 12.72 3.10
CA ASP A 49 18.22 11.68 4.02
C ASP A 49 18.98 10.62 3.20
N ALA A 50 20.24 10.37 3.56
CA ALA A 50 21.13 9.47 2.83
C ALA A 50 20.69 7.99 2.89
N ARG A 51 19.73 7.66 3.77
CA ARG A 51 19.17 6.32 3.90
C ARG A 51 18.04 6.07 2.90
N ILE A 52 17.57 7.09 2.19
CA ILE A 52 16.57 6.93 1.13
C ILE A 52 17.27 6.52 -0.15
N ASP A 53 16.79 5.44 -0.76
CA ASP A 53 17.42 4.80 -1.90
C ASP A 53 17.06 5.47 -3.24
N LEU A 54 15.89 6.11 -3.32
CA LEU A 54 15.43 6.86 -4.49
C LEU A 54 14.43 7.94 -4.09
N ILE A 55 14.55 9.15 -4.65
CA ILE A 55 13.63 10.26 -4.39
C ILE A 55 13.10 10.81 -5.71
N PHE A 56 11.78 10.86 -5.84
CA PHE A 56 11.08 11.62 -6.86
C PHE A 56 10.44 12.83 -6.20
N ARG A 57 10.71 14.02 -6.74
CA ARG A 57 10.11 15.26 -6.27
C ARG A 57 9.27 15.87 -7.36
N THR A 58 8.10 16.35 -6.98
CA THR A 58 7.24 17.13 -7.86
C THR A 58 7.20 18.58 -7.40
N SER A 59 7.04 19.50 -8.35
CA SER A 59 6.89 20.93 -8.05
C SER A 59 5.52 21.26 -7.42
N GLU A 60 4.56 20.36 -7.55
CA GLU A 60 3.20 20.51 -7.03
C GLU A 60 2.64 19.14 -6.59
N ASN A 61 1.53 19.16 -5.85
CA ASN A 61 0.90 17.94 -5.37
C ASN A 61 0.22 17.16 -6.51
N GLN A 62 0.75 15.96 -6.81
CA GLN A 62 0.19 15.06 -7.82
C GLN A 62 -0.76 13.99 -7.23
N GLY A 63 -1.13 14.12 -5.95
CA GLY A 63 -1.93 13.11 -5.24
C GLY A 63 -1.13 11.86 -4.89
N CYS A 64 -1.81 10.77 -4.54
CA CYS A 64 -1.15 9.56 -4.02
C CYS A 64 -0.81 8.52 -5.11
N SER A 65 -1.56 8.47 -6.21
CA SER A 65 -1.38 7.48 -7.28
C SER A 65 0.00 7.50 -7.95
N PRO A 66 0.66 8.65 -8.16
CA PRO A 66 1.97 8.67 -8.82
C PRO A 66 3.07 7.90 -8.10
N ARG A 67 2.94 7.65 -6.78
CA ARG A 67 3.92 6.82 -6.05
C ARG A 67 4.03 5.41 -6.62
N TRP A 68 2.99 4.91 -7.30
CA TRP A 68 3.02 3.61 -8.00
C TRP A 68 4.05 3.59 -9.14
N LEU A 69 4.40 4.73 -9.74
CA LEU A 69 5.46 4.80 -10.75
C LEU A 69 6.83 4.46 -10.16
N THR A 70 7.04 4.76 -8.87
CA THR A 70 8.29 4.43 -8.18
C THR A 70 8.48 2.92 -8.02
N ALA A 71 7.39 2.14 -7.99
CA ALA A 71 7.43 0.69 -7.92
C ALA A 71 8.14 0.05 -9.12
N LEU A 72 8.10 0.69 -10.30
CA LEU A 72 8.75 0.21 -11.51
C LEU A 72 10.28 0.13 -11.39
N TYR A 73 10.86 0.87 -10.44
CA TYR A 73 12.30 0.86 -10.16
C TYR A 73 12.69 -0.15 -9.07
N ALA A 74 11.72 -0.77 -8.40
CA ALA A 74 11.97 -1.69 -7.31
C ALA A 74 12.60 -2.98 -7.85
N LYS A 75 13.68 -3.43 -7.19
CA LYS A 75 14.36 -4.71 -7.50
C LYS A 75 14.20 -5.76 -6.40
N THR A 76 13.38 -5.43 -5.40
CA THR A 76 13.03 -6.29 -4.28
C THR A 76 11.87 -7.20 -4.66
N LYS A 77 11.69 -8.29 -3.91
CA LYS A 77 10.61 -9.25 -4.16
C LYS A 77 9.24 -8.63 -3.92
N TYR A 78 9.14 -7.81 -2.87
CA TYR A 78 7.90 -7.18 -2.44
C TYR A 78 7.98 -5.65 -2.55
N ILE A 79 6.81 -5.03 -2.67
CA ILE A 79 6.63 -3.59 -2.51
C ILE A 79 5.58 -3.30 -1.44
N MET A 80 5.71 -2.18 -0.75
CA MET A 80 4.74 -1.72 0.24
C MET A 80 4.52 -0.23 0.13
N THR A 81 3.27 0.22 0.09
CA THR A 81 2.97 1.66 0.21
C THR A 81 2.96 2.10 1.66
N HIS A 82 3.45 3.32 1.91
CA HIS A 82 3.46 3.91 3.24
C HIS A 82 3.14 5.41 3.17
N ASP A 83 2.29 5.90 4.06
CA ASP A 83 1.87 7.30 4.14
C ASP A 83 2.76 8.11 5.12
N ASP A 84 2.72 9.44 5.04
CA ASP A 84 3.55 10.35 5.87
C ASP A 84 3.02 10.61 7.29
N ASP A 85 1.94 9.95 7.68
CA ASP A 85 1.28 10.05 8.99
C ASP A 85 1.14 8.70 9.72
N PHE A 86 1.66 7.63 9.13
CA PHE A 86 1.64 6.30 9.72
C PHE A 86 3.02 5.92 10.26
N LEU A 87 3.07 5.29 11.43
CA LEU A 87 4.32 4.88 12.07
C LEU A 87 4.28 3.41 12.45
N ILE A 88 5.27 2.65 11.99
CA ILE A 88 5.49 1.26 12.39
C ILE A 88 6.47 1.24 13.55
N ILE A 89 5.96 1.04 14.76
CA ILE A 89 6.77 1.14 16.00
C ILE A 89 7.41 -0.17 16.42
N ASN A 90 6.84 -1.32 16.06
CA ASN A 90 7.41 -2.61 16.44
C ASN A 90 8.53 -2.98 15.43
N PRO A 91 9.73 -3.36 15.91
CA PRO A 91 10.89 -3.59 15.05
C PRO A 91 10.76 -4.81 14.14
N ASP A 92 9.85 -5.74 14.45
CA ASP A 92 9.65 -6.99 13.70
C ASP A 92 8.40 -6.97 12.80
N THR A 93 7.74 -5.82 12.64
CA THR A 93 6.50 -5.73 11.85
C THR A 93 6.73 -6.08 10.39
N ILE A 94 7.78 -5.52 9.78
CA ILE A 94 8.04 -5.77 8.35
C ILE A 94 8.49 -7.21 8.12
N GLU A 95 9.26 -7.78 9.04
CA GLU A 95 9.63 -9.20 9.01
C GLU A 95 8.39 -10.10 9.01
N LYS A 96 7.44 -9.86 9.92
CA LYS A 96 6.17 -10.60 9.99
C LYS A 96 5.32 -10.45 8.73
N ILE A 97 5.30 -9.25 8.12
CA ILE A 97 4.59 -9.02 6.86
C ILE A 97 5.22 -9.84 5.73
N VAL A 98 6.55 -9.81 5.61
CA VAL A 98 7.30 -10.59 4.62
C VAL A 98 7.08 -12.10 4.83
N GLN A 99 7.14 -12.57 6.08
CA GLN A 99 6.84 -13.96 6.43
C GLN A 99 5.41 -14.34 6.00
N CYS A 100 4.42 -13.52 6.31
CA CYS A 100 3.03 -13.75 5.91
C CYS A 100 2.89 -13.92 4.39
N LEU A 101 3.50 -13.03 3.59
CA LEU A 101 3.50 -13.14 2.13
C LEU A 101 4.25 -14.39 1.63
N ASN A 102 5.35 -14.75 2.28
CA ASN A 102 6.13 -15.95 1.97
C ASN A 102 5.38 -17.24 2.30
N GLU A 103 4.46 -17.23 3.26
CA GLU A 103 3.69 -18.40 3.70
C GLU A 103 2.33 -18.56 3.02
N GLN A 104 1.83 -17.51 2.36
CA GLN A 104 0.55 -17.57 1.62
C GLN A 104 0.56 -18.68 0.55
N GLU A 105 -0.49 -19.49 0.50
CA GLU A 105 -0.68 -20.52 -0.53
C GLU A 105 -0.79 -19.88 -1.92
N ASN A 106 -1.58 -18.81 -2.03
CA ASN A 106 -1.69 -18.02 -3.25
C ASN A 106 -0.66 -16.89 -3.27
N LYS A 107 0.34 -16.97 -4.14
CA LYS A 107 1.36 -15.91 -4.27
C LYS A 107 0.85 -14.62 -4.92
N LYS A 108 -0.38 -14.59 -5.42
CA LYS A 108 -0.96 -13.40 -6.07
C LYS A 108 -1.82 -12.56 -5.14
N THR A 109 -1.73 -12.77 -3.83
CA THR A 109 -2.49 -12.00 -2.83
C THR A 109 -1.68 -10.86 -2.24
N ILE A 110 -2.42 -9.90 -1.67
CA ILE A 110 -1.88 -8.72 -1.02
C ILE A 110 -2.13 -8.83 0.48
N VAL A 111 -1.28 -8.21 1.29
CA VAL A 111 -1.51 -8.06 2.74
C VAL A 111 -1.77 -6.59 3.03
N GLY A 112 -2.75 -6.31 3.88
CA GLY A 112 -3.04 -4.97 4.35
C GLY A 112 -3.38 -4.97 5.83
N TYR A 113 -3.11 -3.85 6.51
CA TYR A 113 -3.47 -3.69 7.93
C TYR A 113 -4.97 -3.44 8.09
N GLU A 114 -5.55 -2.63 7.21
CA GLU A 114 -6.98 -2.35 7.18
C GLU A 114 -7.59 -2.82 5.86
N GLY A 115 -8.82 -3.32 5.94
CA GLY A 115 -9.61 -3.77 4.80
C GLY A 115 -11.09 -3.77 5.13
N VAL A 116 -11.93 -3.64 4.10
CA VAL A 116 -13.39 -3.67 4.25
C VAL A 116 -13.96 -4.83 3.46
N PHE A 117 -14.83 -5.61 4.10
CA PHE A 117 -15.66 -6.57 3.40
C PHE A 117 -16.83 -5.82 2.77
N VAL A 118 -16.79 -5.68 1.45
CA VAL A 118 -17.89 -5.09 0.70
C VAL A 118 -18.90 -6.18 0.40
N ASP A 119 -20.05 -6.14 1.07
CA ASP A 119 -21.21 -6.90 0.61
C ASP A 119 -21.72 -6.24 -0.67
N ILE A 120 -21.36 -6.85 -1.80
CA ILE A 120 -21.72 -6.34 -3.13
C ILE A 120 -23.24 -6.28 -3.31
N ASN A 121 -24.01 -7.17 -2.66
CA ASN A 121 -25.47 -7.14 -2.74
C ASN A 121 -26.03 -5.93 -1.97
N LYS A 122 -25.42 -5.54 -0.86
CA LYS A 122 -25.77 -4.33 -0.12
C LYS A 122 -25.31 -3.07 -0.86
N LEU A 123 -24.16 -3.12 -1.53
CA LEU A 123 -23.64 -2.00 -2.34
C LEU A 123 -24.52 -1.77 -3.58
N ILE A 124 -24.83 -2.84 -4.33
CA ILE A 124 -25.75 -2.80 -5.47
C ILE A 124 -27.13 -2.37 -5.00
N ARG A 125 -27.66 -2.89 -3.87
CA ARG A 125 -28.93 -2.38 -3.31
C ARG A 125 -28.84 -0.89 -2.99
N ASN A 126 -27.77 -0.37 -2.40
CA ASN A 126 -27.68 1.07 -2.13
C ASN A 126 -27.48 1.93 -3.39
N MET A 127 -26.87 1.40 -4.45
CA MET A 127 -26.79 2.07 -5.76
C MET A 127 -28.11 1.98 -6.54
N CYS A 128 -28.85 0.88 -6.41
CA CYS A 128 -30.16 0.65 -7.01
C CYS A 128 -31.32 1.21 -6.16
N ASN A 129 -31.09 1.54 -4.88
CA ASN A 129 -32.07 2.15 -3.96
C ASN A 129 -32.13 3.68 -4.10
N LEU A 130 -31.52 4.23 -5.15
CA LEU A 130 -32.07 5.42 -5.79
C LEU A 130 -33.33 5.03 -6.58
N LYS A 131 -34.42 4.76 -5.85
CA LYS A 131 -35.74 5.41 -5.98
C LYS A 131 -36.87 4.63 -5.29
N ILE A 132 -37.66 5.39 -4.51
CA ILE A 132 -39.07 5.21 -4.14
C ILE A 132 -39.53 3.80 -3.73
N ASP A 133 -39.83 3.72 -2.42
CA ASP A 133 -40.88 2.95 -1.74
C ASP A 133 -40.98 1.41 -1.87
N THR A 134 -41.39 0.88 -0.73
CA THR A 134 -41.45 -0.45 -0.15
C THR A 134 -42.12 -1.58 -0.95
N GLY A 135 -41.55 -2.81 -0.88
CA GLY A 135 -42.31 -4.03 -1.21
C GLY A 135 -41.55 -5.32 -1.52
N LEU A 136 -41.37 -6.17 -0.49
CA LEU A 136 -41.44 -7.66 -0.52
C LEU A 136 -40.43 -8.57 -1.28
N LYS A 137 -40.00 -9.59 -0.50
CA LYS A 137 -39.79 -11.05 -0.78
C LYS A 137 -38.49 -11.58 -1.42
N LYS A 138 -37.73 -12.28 -0.54
CA LYS A 138 -36.83 -13.46 -0.70
C LYS A 138 -36.70 -14.06 -2.11
N ILE A 139 -35.47 -14.12 -2.65
CA ILE A 139 -35.05 -15.12 -3.65
C ILE A 139 -33.59 -15.57 -3.38
N ASN A 140 -33.35 -16.88 -3.48
CA ASN A 140 -32.08 -17.61 -3.40
C ASN A 140 -31.05 -17.10 -4.45
N LEU A 141 -29.78 -16.92 -4.06
CA LEU A 141 -28.67 -16.80 -5.01
C LEU A 141 -27.73 -18.00 -4.86
N ALA A 142 -27.99 -19.02 -5.66
CA ALA A 142 -26.94 -19.90 -6.17
C ALA A 142 -26.35 -19.22 -7.43
N MET A 143 -25.07 -19.51 -7.69
CA MET A 143 -24.28 -19.19 -8.88
C MET A 143 -23.38 -17.94 -8.82
N LEU A 144 -22.12 -18.24 -8.50
CA LEU A 144 -20.91 -17.71 -9.12
C LEU A 144 -21.06 -17.45 -10.63
N HIS A 145 -20.29 -16.46 -11.12
CA HIS A 145 -19.58 -16.31 -12.42
C HIS A 145 -19.51 -14.79 -12.71
N GLN A 146 -18.44 -14.15 -13.18
CA GLN A 146 -17.06 -14.49 -13.50
C GLN A 146 -16.35 -13.15 -13.79
N ASP A 147 -15.02 -13.13 -13.73
CA ASP A 147 -14.13 -12.20 -14.46
C ASP A 147 -13.91 -10.76 -13.97
N ILE A 148 -12.83 -10.60 -13.19
CA ILE A 148 -11.89 -9.48 -13.40
C ILE A 148 -10.50 -10.09 -13.63
N ARG A 149 -10.08 -10.12 -14.90
CA ARG A 149 -8.70 -10.44 -15.31
C ARG A 149 -7.88 -9.16 -15.28
N ILE A 150 -6.83 -9.11 -14.47
CA ILE A 150 -5.78 -8.09 -14.55
C ILE A 150 -4.53 -8.76 -15.15
N SER A 151 -4.05 -8.16 -16.24
CA SER A 151 -2.99 -8.63 -17.11
C SER A 151 -1.62 -8.71 -16.43
N ASN A 152 -0.85 -9.71 -16.86
CA ASN A 152 0.54 -9.98 -16.52
C ASN A 152 1.40 -8.71 -16.50
N HIS A 153 1.82 -8.28 -15.30
CA HIS A 153 3.17 -7.83 -14.92
C HIS A 153 3.19 -7.96 -13.37
N GLN A 154 4.04 -8.84 -12.83
CA GLN A 154 4.04 -9.22 -11.41
C GLN A 154 4.54 -8.08 -10.52
N LEU A 155 3.64 -7.51 -9.72
CA LEU A 155 3.96 -6.76 -8.51
C LEU A 155 2.99 -7.26 -7.41
N GLU A 156 3.55 -7.77 -6.32
CA GLU A 156 2.81 -8.20 -5.13
C GLU A 156 2.70 -7.00 -4.18
N PHE A 157 1.48 -6.56 -3.88
CA PHE A 157 1.21 -5.29 -3.20
C PHE A 157 1.00 -5.47 -1.69
N ILE A 158 1.46 -4.51 -0.88
CA ILE A 158 1.00 -4.31 0.50
C ILE A 158 0.39 -2.92 0.59
N LEU A 159 -0.86 -2.83 1.04
CA LEU A 159 -1.58 -1.58 1.31
C LEU A 159 -1.69 -1.38 2.82
N LEU A 160 -0.84 -0.52 3.37
CA LEU A 160 -1.07 0.09 4.68
C LEU A 160 -1.56 1.51 4.43
N LYS A 161 -2.79 1.84 4.85
CA LYS A 161 -3.35 3.19 4.78
C LYS A 161 -3.43 3.75 6.21
N GLY A 162 -2.88 4.94 6.43
CA GLY A 162 -3.15 5.77 7.60
C GLY A 162 -4.42 6.60 7.37
N GLY A 163 -5.21 6.81 8.43
CA GLY A 163 -6.49 7.53 8.40
C GLY A 163 -6.39 9.03 8.10
#